data_AF-A0A2T8FE73-F1
#
_entry.id   AF-A0A2T8FE73-F1
#
_cell.length_a   1.000
_cell.length_b   1.000
_cell.length_c   1.000
_cell.angle_alpha   90.00
_cell.angle_beta   90.00
_cell.angle_gamma   90.00
#
_symmetry.space_group_name_H-M   'P 1'
#
loop_
_entity.id
_entity.type
_entity.pdbx_description
1 polymer ?
#
loop_
_entity_poly.entity_id
_entity_poly.type
_entity_poly.pdbx_seq_one_letter_code
_entity_poly.pdbx_strand_id
1 'polypeptide(L)'
;MVTRRASDKEEGSVKAHIKLGFDGGQQGCTGHGRCAVMAGELYEVDDNGYNLHRGSTIDVPPGMEEVARYGAKVCPERAIVIEE
;
A
#
# COMPACT_ATOMS: atom_id res chain seq x y z
N MET A 1 29.89 -11.79 19.71
CA MET A 1 29.35 -10.63 20.44
C MET A 1 29.18 -9.53 19.40
N VAL A 2 28.17 -9.55 18.53
CA VAL A 2 26.71 -9.36 18.70
C VAL A 2 26.01 -10.18 17.60
N THR A 3 25.30 -11.26 17.90
CA THR A 3 23.83 -11.33 18.10
C THR A 3 22.98 -10.78 16.95
N ARG A 4 22.22 -11.70 16.32
CA ARG A 4 20.92 -11.53 15.64
C ARG A 4 21.00 -11.01 14.20
N ARG A 5 20.13 -11.40 13.27
CA ARG A 5 19.10 -12.44 13.10
C ARG A 5 18.63 -12.23 11.66
N ALA A 6 18.29 -13.32 10.98
CA ALA A 6 17.21 -13.40 9.99
C ALA A 6 17.00 -12.20 9.06
N SER A 7 17.37 -12.34 7.80
CA SER A 7 16.55 -11.80 6.71
C SER A 7 16.70 -12.68 5.48
N ASP A 8 16.62 -13.99 5.70
CA ASP A 8 15.97 -14.92 4.78
C ASP A 8 14.53 -14.38 4.59
N LYS A 9 14.36 -13.35 3.75
CA LYS A 9 13.06 -12.86 3.29
C LYS A 9 12.62 -13.80 2.17
N GLU A 10 12.35 -15.06 2.54
CA GLU A 10 11.61 -16.02 1.74
C GLU A 10 10.19 -15.46 1.53
N GLU A 11 10.02 -14.83 0.36
CA GLU A 11 8.93 -15.12 -0.59
C GLU A 11 7.51 -15.23 -0.01
N GLY A 12 7.01 -14.15 0.57
CA GLY A 12 5.58 -13.86 0.62
C GLY A 12 5.25 -12.78 -0.41
N SER A 13 4.65 -13.15 -1.55
CA SER A 13 4.14 -12.18 -2.52
C SER A 13 2.80 -11.63 -2.01
N VAL A 14 2.85 -10.72 -1.05
CA VAL A 14 1.65 -10.01 -0.58
C VAL A 14 1.08 -9.15 -1.70
N LYS A 15 -0.24 -9.09 -1.78
CA LYS A 15 -0.98 -8.30 -2.76
C LYS A 15 -1.64 -7.13 -2.08
N ALA A 16 -1.38 -5.91 -2.57
CA ALA A 16 -2.03 -4.70 -2.11
C ALA A 16 -3.20 -4.36 -3.04
N HIS A 17 -4.42 -4.54 -2.54
CA HIS A 17 -5.65 -4.21 -3.24
C HIS A 17 -6.09 -2.79 -2.87
N ILE A 18 -6.14 -1.89 -3.85
CA ILE A 18 -6.52 -0.49 -3.62
C ILE A 18 -7.94 -0.29 -4.14
N LYS A 19 -8.89 -0.03 -3.25
CA LYS A 19 -10.28 0.21 -3.62
C LYS A 19 -10.42 1.55 -4.34
N LEU A 20 -11.19 1.56 -5.41
CA LEU A 20 -11.54 2.78 -6.14
C LEU A 20 -12.64 3.52 -5.36
N GLY A 21 -12.38 4.78 -4.98
CA GLY A 21 -13.40 5.62 -4.36
C GLY A 21 -14.22 6.32 -5.44
N PHE A 22 -15.54 6.14 -5.41
CA PHE A 22 -16.47 6.94 -6.20
C PHE A 22 -17.47 7.62 -5.25
N ASP A 23 -17.83 8.85 -5.59
CA ASP A 23 -18.62 9.82 -4.83
C ASP A 23 -19.60 9.27 -3.77
N GLY A 24 -19.37 9.67 -2.52
CA GLY A 24 -20.47 9.90 -1.57
C GLY A 24 -20.90 8.76 -0.64
N GLY A 25 -20.09 7.74 -0.34
CA GLY A 25 -20.47 6.86 0.77
C GLY A 25 -19.69 5.59 1.10
N GLN A 26 -18.72 5.13 0.29
CA GLN A 26 -18.03 3.87 0.59
C GLN A 26 -16.52 3.90 0.33
N GLN A 27 -15.78 3.97 1.43
CA GLN A 27 -14.39 3.53 1.70
C GLN A 27 -13.55 3.12 0.47
N GLY A 28 -13.03 4.11 -0.24
CA GLY A 28 -12.13 3.93 -1.39
C GLY A 28 -11.12 5.07 -1.50
N CYS A 29 -10.23 5.02 -2.49
CA CYS A 29 -9.21 6.04 -2.68
C CYS A 29 -9.84 7.39 -3.05
N THR A 30 -9.71 8.38 -2.16
CA THR A 30 -10.27 9.74 -2.28
C THR A 30 -9.24 10.83 -2.60
N GLY A 31 -8.01 10.46 -2.99
CA GLY A 31 -7.03 11.46 -3.43
C GLY A 31 -6.16 12.06 -2.32
N HIS A 32 -6.04 11.43 -1.15
CA HIS A 32 -5.28 11.99 -0.03
C HIS A 32 -3.74 12.05 -0.23
N GLY A 33 -3.17 11.33 -1.21
CA GLY A 33 -1.72 11.32 -1.45
C GLY A 33 -0.82 10.66 -0.40
N ARG A 34 -1.33 10.36 0.80
CA ARG A 34 -0.51 9.89 1.95
C ARG A 34 0.21 8.56 1.75
N CYS A 35 -0.37 7.67 0.94
CA CYS A 35 0.23 6.37 0.63
C CYS A 35 1.56 6.55 -0.11
N ALA A 36 1.63 7.42 -1.13
CA ALA A 36 2.85 7.71 -1.87
C ALA A 36 3.89 8.48 -1.04
N VAL A 37 3.47 9.34 -0.12
CA VAL A 37 4.41 10.07 0.76
C VAL A 37 5.17 9.13 1.70
N MET A 38 4.49 8.13 2.27
CA MET A 38 5.12 7.21 3.23
C MET A 38 5.68 5.95 2.59
N ALA A 39 5.10 5.54 1.47
CA ALA A 39 5.38 4.27 0.79
C ALA A 39 5.45 4.49 -0.73
N GLY A 40 6.20 5.52 -1.14
CA GLY A 40 6.41 5.90 -2.55
C GLY A 40 7.20 4.86 -3.36
N GLU A 41 7.74 3.83 -2.72
CA GLU A 41 8.34 2.68 -3.41
C GLU A 41 7.28 1.75 -4.04
N LEU A 42 6.05 1.76 -3.52
CA LEU A 42 4.95 0.88 -3.98
C LEU A 42 3.72 1.63 -4.47
N TYR A 43 3.46 2.81 -3.91
CA TYR A 43 2.26 3.58 -4.20
C TYR A 43 2.64 4.86 -4.92
N GLU A 44 2.18 4.98 -6.15
CA GLU A 44 2.26 6.21 -6.92
C GLU A 44 0.92 6.93 -6.93
N VAL A 45 0.94 8.26 -7.00
CA VAL A 45 -0.26 9.10 -7.06
C VAL A 45 -0.20 9.99 -8.29
N ASP A 46 -1.37 10.25 -8.88
CA ASP A 46 -1.51 11.19 -9.99
C ASP A 46 -1.53 12.66 -9.51
N ASP A 47 -1.55 13.59 -10.45
CA ASP A 47 -1.57 15.04 -10.18
C ASP A 47 -2.82 15.49 -9.39
N ASN A 48 -3.88 14.67 -9.40
CA ASN A 48 -5.10 14.91 -8.63
C ASN A 48 -5.02 14.30 -7.21
N GLY A 49 -3.89 13.68 -6.84
CA GLY A 49 -3.63 13.06 -5.54
C GLY A 49 -4.18 11.64 -5.40
N TYR A 50 -4.80 11.08 -6.44
CA TYR A 50 -5.35 9.72 -6.42
C TYR A 50 -4.27 8.70 -6.67
N ASN A 51 -4.38 7.55 -6.02
CA ASN A 51 -3.47 6.45 -6.30
C ASN A 51 -3.62 6.00 -7.77
N LEU A 52 -2.51 5.83 -8.47
CA LEU A 52 -2.49 5.38 -9.88
C LEU A 52 -3.03 3.97 -10.05
N HIS A 53 -2.81 3.10 -9.06
CA HIS A 53 -3.29 1.71 -9.03
C HIS A 53 -4.65 1.56 -8.34
N ARG A 54 -5.41 2.65 -8.16
CA ARG A 54 -6.78 2.57 -7.64
C ARG A 54 -7.64 1.66 -8.50
N GLY A 55 -8.43 0.80 -7.86
CA GLY A 55 -9.23 -0.21 -8.55
C GLY A 55 -8.43 -1.39 -9.10
N SER A 56 -7.14 -1.46 -8.79
CA SER A 56 -6.24 -2.56 -9.20
C SER A 56 -5.54 -3.18 -7.98
N THR A 57 -4.89 -4.31 -8.23
CA THR A 57 -4.01 -4.98 -7.27
C THR A 57 -2.56 -4.74 -7.66
N ILE A 58 -1.71 -4.46 -6.68
CA ILE A 58 -0.26 -4.37 -6.85
C ILE A 58 0.37 -5.58 -6.17
N ASP A 59 1.24 -6.29 -6.88
CA ASP A 59 2.10 -7.31 -6.28
C ASP A 59 3.25 -6.62 -5.53
N VAL A 60 3.35 -6.88 -4.23
CA VAL A 60 4.38 -6.32 -3.37
C VAL A 60 5.57 -7.29 -3.35
N PRO A 61 6.79 -6.84 -3.72
CA PRO A 61 7.95 -7.69 -3.71
C PRO A 61 8.33 -8.09 -2.28
N PRO A 62 8.98 -9.27 -2.13
CA PRO A 62 9.37 -9.78 -0.82
C PRO A 62 10.29 -8.76 -0.13
N GLY A 63 9.92 -8.42 1.10
CA GLY A 63 10.65 -7.45 1.89
C GLY A 63 10.15 -6.01 1.86
N MET A 64 9.16 -5.70 1.02
CA MET A 64 8.44 -4.42 1.04
C MET A 64 7.04 -4.54 1.69
N GLU A 65 6.74 -5.67 2.32
CA GLU A 65 5.46 -5.90 3.00
C GLU A 65 5.19 -4.87 4.10
N GLU A 66 6.22 -4.48 4.85
CA GLU A 66 6.11 -3.44 5.87
C GLU A 66 5.75 -2.09 5.24
N VAL A 67 6.35 -1.76 4.09
CA VAL A 67 6.06 -0.54 3.33
C VAL A 67 4.61 -0.55 2.84
N ALA A 68 4.14 -1.68 2.32
CA ALA A 68 2.75 -1.86 1.90
C ALA A 68 1.76 -1.70 3.07
N ARG A 69 2.02 -2.39 4.17
CA ARG A 69 1.22 -2.29 5.41
C ARG A 69 1.24 -0.88 5.99
N TYR A 70 2.36 -0.18 5.90
CA TYR A 70 2.48 1.19 6.36
C TYR A 70 1.67 2.15 5.47
N GLY A 71 1.76 2.02 4.15
CA GLY A 71 0.93 2.75 3.19
C GLY A 71 -0.56 2.54 3.41
N ALA A 72 -0.97 1.30 3.72
CA ALA A 72 -2.35 0.99 4.08
C ALA A 72 -2.78 1.63 5.41
N LYS A 73 -1.91 1.62 6.44
CA LYS A 73 -2.20 2.23 7.75
C LYS A 73 -2.36 3.74 7.71
N VAL A 74 -1.64 4.43 6.82
CA VAL A 74 -1.71 5.90 6.73
C VAL A 74 -2.90 6.40 5.91
N CYS A 75 -3.60 5.50 5.21
CA CYS A 75 -4.81 5.84 4.47
C CYS A 75 -5.97 6.13 5.45
N PRO A 76 -6.48 7.37 5.53
CA PRO A 76 -7.57 7.71 6.44
C PRO A 76 -8.86 6.94 6.10
N GLU A 77 -9.11 6.70 4.81
CA GLU A 77 -10.27 5.97 4.30
C GLU A 77 -10.12 4.44 4.36
N ARG A 78 -8.96 3.92 4.80
CA ARG A 78 -8.64 2.49 4.78
C ARG A 78 -8.94 1.82 3.43
N ALA A 79 -8.64 2.53 2.35
CA ALA A 79 -8.91 2.09 0.98
C ALA A 79 -7.99 0.97 0.51
N ILE A 80 -6.87 0.72 1.20
CA ILE A 80 -5.85 -0.26 0.83
C ILE A 80 -6.00 -1.48 1.73
N VAL A 81 -6.19 -2.64 1.11
CA VAL A 81 -6.26 -3.95 1.76
C VAL A 81 -5.03 -4.75 1.37
N ILE A 82 -4.36 -5.36 2.34
CA ILE A 82 -3.22 -6.24 2.10
C ILE A 82 -3.74 -7.68 2.21
N GLU A 83 -3.53 -8.47 1.17
CA GLU A 83 -3.77 -9.93 1.16
C GLU A 83 -2.41 -10.64 1.14
N GLU A 84 -2.24 -11.67 1.97
CA GLU A 84 -1.00 -12.47 2.12
C GLU A 84 -1.13 -13.85 1.46
#